data_AF-A0A7E4ZWJ1-F1
#
_entry.id   AF-A0A7E4ZWJ1-F1
#
_cell.length_a   1.000
_cell.length_b   1.000
_cell.length_c   1.000
_cell.angle_alpha   90.00
_cell.angle_beta   90.00
_cell.angle_gamma   90.00
#
_symmetry.space_group_name_H-M   'P 1'
#
loop_
_entity.id
_entity.type
_entity.pdbx_description
1 polymer ?
#
loop_
_entity_poly.entity_id
_entity_poly.type
_entity_poly.pdbx_seq_one_letter_code
_entity_poly.pdbx_strand_id
1 'polypeptide(L)'
;MNRLFFDDQADGLYDCSKYTPDEWRSFGQRSRLIGVLYMTTGFVYDILYFPVLAVMLQQRFFHRSCYRIMLFLGVLDFTCVIINSIIDGYFAFVGAIYCTHPTFMYVVGCISTAFCIYIAKAASTQINGVTRQTFIQASVICSINATASVIYVVMQFVPTPPWLIIVGQIAWQASHGVPVFIYLFLNRSIQNAIRRMILRPRQSTVSVTGNGNIGPMGQNNLWLRKSA
;
A
#
# COMPACT_ATOMS: atom_id res chain seq x y z
N MET A 1 -13.38 -22.53 -34.93
CA MET A 1 -12.10 -21.98 -34.43
C MET A 1 -12.41 -20.78 -33.56
N ASN A 2 -11.81 -20.74 -32.37
CA ASN A 2 -12.24 -19.99 -31.20
C ASN A 2 -12.12 -18.46 -31.35
N ARG A 3 -13.25 -17.74 -31.37
CA ARG A 3 -13.35 -16.26 -31.27
C ARG A 3 -13.13 -15.72 -29.83
N LEU A 4 -12.31 -16.40 -29.03
CA LEU A 4 -12.14 -16.08 -27.61
C LEU A 4 -10.83 -15.34 -27.30
N PHE A 5 -9.93 -15.19 -28.28
CA PHE A 5 -8.59 -14.61 -28.05
C PHE A 5 -8.05 -13.67 -29.13
N PHE A 6 -8.70 -13.55 -30.30
CA PHE A 6 -8.21 -12.70 -31.40
C PHE A 6 -9.41 -12.07 -32.10
N ASP A 7 -9.81 -10.88 -31.66
CA ASP A 7 -10.74 -10.03 -32.39
C ASP A 7 -9.87 -8.96 -33.05
N ASP A 8 -9.86 -8.85 -34.37
CA ASP A 8 -9.02 -7.90 -35.13
C ASP A 8 -9.25 -6.43 -34.67
N GLN A 9 -10.41 -6.18 -34.06
CA GLN A 9 -10.79 -4.90 -33.47
C GLN A 9 -10.09 -4.62 -32.13
N ALA A 10 -9.75 -5.66 -31.35
CA ALA A 10 -8.99 -5.58 -30.11
C ALA A 10 -7.50 -5.35 -30.37
N ASP A 11 -6.94 -6.04 -31.36
CA ASP A 11 -5.53 -5.91 -31.77
C ASP A 11 -5.23 -4.46 -32.19
N GLY A 12 -6.17 -3.78 -32.84
CA GLY A 12 -6.03 -2.38 -33.23
C GLY A 12 -6.12 -1.34 -32.09
N LEU A 13 -6.57 -1.70 -30.88
CA LEU A 13 -6.68 -0.77 -29.75
C LEU A 13 -5.41 -0.76 -28.87
N TYR A 14 -4.70 -1.88 -28.84
CA TYR A 14 -3.41 -2.02 -28.14
C TYR A 14 -2.20 -1.92 -29.08
N ASP A 15 -2.41 -1.95 -30.40
CA ASP A 15 -1.40 -1.56 -31.38
C ASP A 15 -1.25 -0.04 -31.43
N CYS A 16 -0.35 0.46 -30.60
CA CYS A 16 -0.04 1.89 -30.52
C CYS A 16 0.59 2.47 -31.79
N SER A 17 0.95 1.63 -32.78
CA SER A 17 1.50 2.05 -34.08
C SER A 17 0.43 2.54 -35.05
N LYS A 18 -0.86 2.33 -34.74
CA LYS A 18 -1.99 2.59 -35.64
C LYS A 18 -2.34 4.07 -35.81
N TYR A 19 -2.14 4.89 -34.78
CA TYR A 19 -2.42 6.34 -34.79
C TYR A 19 -1.23 7.12 -34.25
N THR A 20 -1.14 8.41 -34.60
CA THR A 20 -0.13 9.30 -34.04
C THR A 20 -0.39 9.58 -32.55
N PRO A 21 0.63 9.97 -31.76
CA PRO A 21 0.45 10.26 -30.33
C PRO A 21 -0.61 11.33 -30.02
N ASP A 22 -0.80 12.30 -30.92
CA ASP A 22 -1.79 13.37 -30.75
C ASP A 22 -3.21 12.91 -31.05
N GLU A 23 -3.39 12.02 -32.03
CA GLU A 23 -4.68 11.35 -32.28
C GLU A 23 -5.07 10.44 -31.12
N TRP A 24 -4.12 9.69 -30.56
CA TRP A 24 -4.34 8.87 -29.36
C TRP A 24 -4.84 9.68 -28.16
N ARG A 25 -4.33 10.90 -27.97
CA ARG A 25 -4.81 11.82 -26.92
C ARG A 25 -6.23 12.31 -27.15
N SER A 26 -6.74 12.27 -28.39
CA SER A 26 -8.11 12.69 -28.71
C SER A 26 -9.16 11.64 -28.33
N PHE A 27 -8.77 10.35 -28.30
CA PHE A 27 -9.64 9.26 -27.86
C PHE A 27 -9.79 9.18 -26.32
N GLY A 28 -8.89 9.82 -25.57
CA GLY A 28 -8.92 9.84 -24.11
C GLY A 28 -10.06 10.70 -23.54
N GLN A 29 -11.01 10.08 -22.84
CA GLN A 29 -12.09 10.81 -22.18
C GLN A 29 -11.61 11.42 -20.86
N ARG A 30 -11.35 12.73 -20.87
CA ARG A 30 -10.87 13.46 -19.68
C ARG A 30 -11.98 13.62 -18.65
N SER A 31 -11.76 13.08 -17.45
CA SER A 31 -12.68 13.21 -16.33
C SER A 31 -12.00 13.94 -15.16
N ARG A 32 -11.79 15.25 -15.33
CA ARG A 32 -11.03 16.08 -14.37
C ARG A 32 -11.54 15.98 -12.94
N LEU A 33 -12.87 15.99 -12.76
CA LEU A 33 -13.48 15.88 -11.44
C LEU A 33 -13.13 14.54 -10.78
N ILE A 34 -13.24 13.44 -11.52
CA ILE A 34 -12.97 12.10 -11.00
C ILE A 34 -11.49 11.95 -10.66
N GLY A 35 -10.60 12.42 -11.55
CA GLY A 35 -9.16 12.41 -11.30
C GLY A 35 -8.79 13.20 -10.03
N VAL A 36 -9.35 14.40 -9.84
CA VAL A 36 -9.12 15.20 -8.63
C VAL A 36 -9.65 14.51 -7.37
N LEU A 37 -10.84 13.90 -7.43
CA LEU A 37 -11.43 13.19 -6.29
C LEU A 37 -10.56 11.99 -5.87
N TYR A 38 -10.06 11.20 -6.83
CA TYR A 38 -9.18 10.06 -6.56
C TYR A 38 -7.84 10.49 -6.00
N MET A 39 -7.19 11.50 -6.60
CA MET A 39 -5.94 12.03 -6.09
C MET A 39 -6.10 12.57 -4.67
N THR A 40 -7.15 13.34 -4.40
CA THR A 40 -7.41 13.91 -3.07
C THR A 40 -7.62 12.81 -2.02
N THR A 41 -8.43 11.80 -2.35
CA THR A 41 -8.68 10.67 -1.45
C THR A 41 -7.40 9.87 -1.17
N GLY A 42 -6.58 9.62 -2.21
CA GLY A 42 -5.29 8.96 -2.08
C GLY A 42 -4.32 9.70 -1.16
N PHE A 43 -4.15 11.01 -1.36
CA PHE A 43 -3.29 11.82 -0.49
C PHE A 43 -3.76 11.80 0.97
N VAL A 44 -5.07 11.84 1.23
CA VAL A 44 -5.61 11.74 2.59
C VAL A 44 -5.21 10.41 3.22
N TYR A 45 -5.37 9.29 2.52
CA TYR A 45 -4.98 7.97 3.04
C TYR A 45 -3.47 7.86 3.27
N ASP A 46 -2.63 8.35 2.36
CA ASP A 46 -1.16 8.31 2.52
C ASP A 46 -0.70 9.13 3.73
N ILE A 47 -1.27 10.32 3.93
CA ILE A 47 -0.99 11.16 5.11
C ILE A 47 -1.35 10.41 6.40
N LEU A 48 -2.44 9.64 6.41
CA LEU A 48 -2.85 8.84 7.57
C LEU A 48 -1.97 7.60 7.76
N TYR A 49 -1.52 6.95 6.68
CA TYR A 49 -0.65 5.78 6.74
C TYR A 49 0.75 6.12 7.23
N PHE A 50 1.28 7.27 6.84
CA PHE A 50 2.64 7.70 7.20
C PHE A 50 2.96 7.63 8.72
N PRO A 51 2.19 8.26 9.63
CA PRO A 51 2.46 8.16 11.06
C PRO A 51 2.26 6.74 11.60
N VAL A 52 1.32 5.97 11.06
CA VAL A 52 1.06 4.58 11.47
C VAL A 52 2.25 3.68 11.12
N LEU A 53 2.78 3.79 9.91
CA LEU A 53 3.98 3.06 9.47
C LEU A 53 5.21 3.47 10.28
N ALA A 54 5.39 4.76 10.55
CA ALA A 54 6.50 5.25 11.39
C ALA A 54 6.48 4.67 12.80
N VAL A 55 5.30 4.49 13.41
CA VAL A 55 5.15 3.78 14.71
C VAL A 55 5.55 2.32 14.59
N MET A 56 5.01 1.63 13.59
CA MET A 56 5.24 0.21 13.38
C MET A 56 6.71 -0.08 13.07
N LEU A 57 7.43 0.89 12.50
CA LEU A 57 8.86 0.85 12.25
C LEU A 57 9.73 0.98 13.52
N GLN A 58 9.15 1.22 14.71
CA GLN A 58 9.93 1.25 15.94
C GLN A 58 10.33 -0.16 16.39
N GLN A 59 11.63 -0.36 16.65
CA GLN A 59 12.23 -1.62 17.12
C GLN A 59 11.51 -2.24 18.34
N ARG A 60 10.87 -1.41 19.17
CA ARG A 60 10.09 -1.85 20.34
C ARG A 60 8.91 -2.76 19.98
N PHE A 61 8.30 -2.59 18.81
CA PHE A 61 7.13 -3.36 18.38
C PHE A 61 7.50 -4.54 17.47
N PHE A 62 8.65 -4.50 16.79
CA PHE A 62 9.13 -5.54 15.87
C PHE A 62 9.36 -6.92 16.51
N HIS A 63 9.63 -6.97 17.82
CA HIS A 63 9.83 -8.23 18.54
C HIS A 63 8.58 -9.14 18.52
N ARG A 64 7.39 -8.60 18.23
CA ARG A 64 6.15 -9.39 18.14
C ARG A 64 5.85 -9.72 16.69
N SER A 65 5.70 -11.01 16.37
CA SER A 65 5.43 -11.50 14.99
C SER A 65 4.21 -10.84 14.33
N CYS A 66 3.16 -10.54 15.12
CA CYS A 66 1.97 -9.84 14.63
C CYS A 66 2.26 -8.43 14.10
N TYR A 67 3.14 -7.66 14.76
CA TYR A 67 3.50 -6.32 14.31
C TYR A 67 4.35 -6.34 13.03
N ARG A 68 5.18 -7.37 12.85
CA ARG A 68 5.92 -7.58 11.60
C ARG A 68 4.95 -7.79 10.44
N ILE A 69 3.94 -8.62 10.62
CA ILE A 69 2.90 -8.87 9.60
C ILE A 69 2.10 -7.59 9.32
N MET A 70 1.66 -6.88 10.36
CA MET A 70 0.93 -5.63 10.21
C MET A 70 1.73 -4.54 9.48
N LEU A 71 3.04 -4.48 9.68
CA LEU A 71 3.91 -3.57 8.94
C LEU A 71 3.97 -3.94 7.45
N PHE A 72 4.13 -5.23 7.12
CA PHE A 72 4.14 -5.67 5.71
C PHE A 72 2.82 -5.34 5.00
N LEU A 73 1.68 -5.55 5.67
CA LEU A 73 0.37 -5.16 5.14
C LEU A 73 0.21 -3.65 5.00
N GLY A 74 0.65 -2.87 5.98
CA GLY A 74 0.59 -1.42 5.88
C GLY A 74 1.45 -0.86 4.73
N VAL A 75 2.62 -1.45 4.47
CA VAL A 75 3.47 -1.07 3.33
C VAL A 75 2.81 -1.45 1.99
N LEU A 76 2.16 -2.60 1.92
CA LEU A 76 1.36 -3.00 0.76
C LEU A 76 0.22 -2.01 0.49
N ASP A 77 -0.59 -1.71 1.49
CA ASP A 77 -1.73 -0.80 1.34
C ASP A 77 -1.28 0.61 0.94
N PHE A 78 -0.21 1.14 1.55
CA PHE A 78 0.39 2.42 1.15
C PHE A 78 0.84 2.43 -0.32
N THR A 79 1.52 1.37 -0.76
CA THR A 79 2.01 1.26 -2.15
C THR A 79 0.84 1.14 -3.13
N CYS A 80 -0.19 0.38 -2.78
CA CYS A 80 -1.41 0.23 -3.57
C CYS A 80 -2.19 1.54 -3.68
N VAL A 81 -2.27 2.35 -2.62
CA VAL A 81 -2.94 3.66 -2.66
C VAL A 81 -2.24 4.63 -3.61
N ILE A 82 -0.90 4.70 -3.58
CA ILE A 82 -0.12 5.53 -4.50
C ILE A 82 -0.42 5.17 -5.96
N ILE A 83 -0.37 3.89 -6.29
CA ILE A 83 -0.54 3.43 -7.68
C ILE A 83 -2.00 3.59 -8.14
N ASN A 84 -2.97 3.16 -7.32
CA ASN A 84 -4.37 3.10 -7.73
C ASN A 84 -5.16 4.39 -7.49
N SER A 85 -4.65 5.35 -6.73
CA SER A 85 -5.36 6.60 -6.43
C SER A 85 -4.63 7.81 -6.98
N ILE A 86 -3.31 7.90 -6.78
CA ILE A 86 -2.53 9.07 -7.21
C ILE A 86 -2.14 8.94 -8.68
N ILE A 87 -1.51 7.82 -9.07
CA ILE A 87 -1.09 7.60 -10.47
C ILE A 87 -2.32 7.42 -11.37
N ASP A 88 -3.27 6.56 -10.99
CA ASP A 88 -4.53 6.39 -11.73
C ASP A 88 -5.36 7.69 -11.79
N GLY A 89 -5.45 8.43 -10.69
CA GLY A 89 -6.13 9.73 -10.66
C GLY A 89 -5.48 10.77 -11.58
N TYR A 90 -4.15 10.80 -11.65
CA TYR A 90 -3.41 11.64 -12.59
C TYR A 90 -3.69 11.24 -14.06
N PHE A 91 -3.71 9.94 -14.35
CA PHE A 91 -4.08 9.45 -15.69
C PHE A 91 -5.52 9.80 -16.05
N ALA A 92 -6.47 9.66 -15.13
CA ALA A 92 -7.86 10.07 -15.31
C ALA A 92 -8.01 11.59 -15.52
N PHE A 93 -7.16 12.39 -14.87
CA PHE A 93 -7.14 13.86 -15.03
C PHE A 93 -6.67 14.28 -16.43
N VAL A 94 -5.60 13.67 -16.93
CA VAL A 94 -5.04 13.96 -18.26
C VAL A 94 -5.85 13.29 -19.38
N GLY A 95 -6.60 12.23 -19.05
CA GLY A 95 -7.26 11.35 -20.02
C GLY A 95 -6.26 10.44 -20.73
N ALA A 96 -5.24 9.96 -20.00
CA ALA A 96 -4.21 9.11 -20.56
C ALA A 96 -4.79 7.74 -20.91
N ILE A 97 -4.51 7.28 -22.12
CA ILE A 97 -4.80 5.92 -22.58
C ILE A 97 -3.50 5.12 -22.64
N TYR A 98 -3.60 3.78 -22.74
CA TYR A 98 -2.43 2.89 -22.77
C TYR A 98 -1.34 3.34 -23.75
N CYS A 99 -1.74 3.72 -24.97
CA CYS A 99 -0.82 4.17 -26.02
C CYS A 99 -0.23 5.56 -25.84
N THR A 100 -0.65 6.31 -24.81
CA THR A 100 0.01 7.57 -24.48
C THR A 100 1.39 7.30 -23.91
N HIS A 101 1.51 6.42 -22.90
CA HIS A 101 2.76 6.06 -22.22
C HIS A 101 2.86 4.54 -21.94
N PRO A 102 2.92 3.69 -22.99
CA PRO A 102 2.75 2.24 -22.85
C PRO A 102 3.85 1.57 -22.01
N THR A 103 5.12 1.97 -22.21
CA THR A 103 6.25 1.44 -21.45
C THR A 103 6.13 1.74 -19.96
N PHE A 104 5.74 2.96 -19.61
CA PHE A 104 5.60 3.36 -18.21
C PHE A 104 4.48 2.59 -17.52
N MET A 105 3.28 2.54 -18.12
CA MET A 105 2.13 1.83 -17.55
C MET A 105 2.42 0.33 -17.37
N TYR A 106 3.07 -0.30 -18.37
CA TYR A 106 3.44 -1.71 -18.30
C TYR A 106 4.49 -1.98 -17.21
N VAL A 107 5.60 -1.23 -17.19
CA VAL A 107 6.69 -1.43 -16.23
C VAL A 107 6.20 -1.21 -14.79
N VAL A 108 5.42 -0.15 -14.55
CA VAL A 108 4.84 0.12 -13.23
C VAL A 108 3.93 -1.02 -12.78
N GLY A 109 3.10 -1.55 -13.69
CA GLY A 109 2.23 -2.70 -13.43
C GLY A 109 3.03 -3.93 -13.01
N CYS A 110 4.03 -4.33 -13.81
CA CYS A 110 4.86 -5.51 -13.52
C CYS A 110 5.61 -5.39 -12.19
N ILE A 111 6.23 -4.25 -11.92
CA ILE A 111 6.97 -4.01 -10.67
C ILE A 111 6.01 -4.05 -9.48
N SER A 112 4.84 -3.43 -9.60
CA SER A 112 3.81 -3.42 -8.56
C SER A 112 3.34 -4.83 -8.20
N THR A 113 2.98 -5.65 -9.20
CA THR A 113 2.51 -7.02 -8.96
C THR A 113 3.63 -7.88 -8.37
N ALA A 114 4.86 -7.77 -8.88
CA ALA A 114 6.01 -8.51 -8.33
C ALA A 114 6.30 -8.14 -6.87
N PHE A 115 6.28 -6.84 -6.56
CA PHE A 115 6.44 -6.33 -5.20
C PHE A 115 5.33 -6.84 -4.28
N CYS A 116 4.07 -6.78 -4.73
CA CYS A 116 2.93 -7.26 -3.97
C CYS A 116 3.04 -8.75 -3.63
N ILE A 117 3.42 -9.58 -4.62
CA ILE A 117 3.62 -11.01 -4.44
C ILE A 117 4.77 -11.27 -3.46
N TYR A 118 5.88 -10.55 -3.59
CA TYR A 118 7.02 -10.70 -2.70
C TYR A 118 6.66 -10.39 -1.23
N ILE A 119 6.01 -9.26 -0.99
CA ILE A 119 5.62 -8.85 0.38
C ILE A 119 4.53 -9.78 0.94
N ALA A 120 3.56 -10.20 0.12
CA ALA A 120 2.55 -11.18 0.55
C ALA A 120 3.19 -12.52 0.97
N LYS A 121 4.19 -13.01 0.21
CA LYS A 121 4.95 -14.20 0.59
C LYS A 121 5.75 -13.97 1.87
N ALA A 122 6.44 -12.84 2.00
CA ALA A 122 7.18 -12.48 3.20
C ALA A 122 6.29 -12.35 4.44
N ALA A 123 5.05 -11.87 4.27
CA ALA A 123 4.06 -11.83 5.34
C ALA A 123 3.57 -13.25 5.70
N SER A 124 3.32 -14.10 4.70
CA SER A 124 2.79 -15.46 4.91
C SER A 124 3.73 -16.37 5.73
N THR A 125 5.05 -16.21 5.58
CA THR A 125 6.05 -17.01 6.31
C THR A 125 6.11 -16.67 7.80
N GLN A 126 5.58 -15.52 8.22
CA GLN A 126 5.56 -15.11 9.63
C GLN A 126 4.31 -15.58 10.38
N ILE A 127 3.37 -16.24 9.69
CA ILE A 127 2.07 -16.65 10.22
C ILE A 127 2.20 -18.05 10.84
N ASN A 128 2.59 -18.10 12.11
CA ASN A 128 2.36 -19.28 12.95
C ASN A 128 1.43 -18.88 14.11
N GLY A 129 0.19 -19.38 14.07
CA GLY A 129 -0.80 -19.25 15.16
C GLY A 129 -1.60 -17.94 15.28
N VAL A 130 -1.35 -16.92 14.44
CA VAL A 130 -2.03 -15.60 14.54
C VAL A 130 -2.78 -15.25 13.26
N THR A 131 -4.09 -15.50 13.32
CA THR A 131 -5.24 -14.79 12.71
C THR A 131 -5.48 -14.85 11.19
N ARG A 132 -6.49 -15.67 10.86
CA ARG A 132 -7.39 -15.72 9.68
C ARG A 132 -7.67 -14.38 8.94
N GLN A 133 -7.55 -13.24 9.62
CA GLN A 133 -7.89 -11.91 9.10
C GLN A 133 -6.97 -11.43 7.98
N THR A 134 -5.66 -11.75 8.03
CA THR A 134 -4.68 -11.37 6.97
C THR A 134 -4.84 -12.21 5.70
N PHE A 135 -5.13 -13.50 5.86
CA PHE A 135 -5.43 -14.40 4.72
C PHE A 135 -6.73 -13.98 4.02
N ILE A 136 -7.76 -13.60 4.78
CA ILE A 136 -9.02 -13.08 4.23
C ILE A 136 -8.80 -11.76 3.51
N GLN A 137 -8.00 -10.84 4.06
CA GLN A 137 -7.68 -9.56 3.42
C GLN A 137 -6.94 -9.77 2.08
N ALA A 138 -5.94 -10.67 2.04
CA ALA A 138 -5.21 -10.99 0.81
C ALA A 138 -6.08 -11.71 -0.23
N SER A 139 -6.97 -12.62 0.18
CA SER A 139 -7.91 -13.26 -0.73
C SER A 139 -8.93 -12.26 -1.28
N VAL A 140 -9.42 -11.34 -0.45
CA VAL A 140 -10.38 -10.29 -0.86
C VAL A 140 -9.71 -9.33 -1.84
N ILE A 141 -8.50 -8.84 -1.56
CA ILE A 141 -7.74 -7.98 -2.49
C ILE A 141 -7.42 -8.72 -3.80
N CYS A 142 -7.06 -10.00 -3.75
CA CYS A 142 -6.81 -10.81 -4.94
C CYS A 142 -8.09 -11.02 -5.78
N SER A 143 -9.25 -11.21 -5.12
CA SER A 143 -10.55 -11.27 -5.79
C SER A 143 -10.96 -9.96 -6.43
N ILE A 144 -10.63 -8.81 -5.82
CA ILE A 144 -10.92 -7.51 -6.40
C ILE A 144 -9.94 -7.22 -7.56
N ASN A 145 -8.66 -7.61 -7.49
CA ASN A 145 -7.71 -7.49 -8.63
C ASN A 145 -8.09 -8.41 -9.80
N ALA A 146 -8.55 -9.61 -9.48
CA ALA A 146 -9.20 -10.48 -10.45
C ALA A 146 -10.45 -9.81 -11.04
N THR A 147 -11.17 -8.99 -10.25
CA THR A 147 -12.30 -8.19 -10.75
C THR A 147 -11.84 -7.08 -11.69
N ALA A 148 -10.69 -6.43 -11.48
CA ALA A 148 -10.13 -5.48 -12.45
C ALA A 148 -9.75 -6.18 -13.78
N SER A 149 -9.09 -7.35 -13.72
CA SER A 149 -8.84 -8.16 -14.92
C SER A 149 -10.14 -8.63 -15.60
N VAL A 150 -11.14 -9.06 -14.82
CA VAL A 150 -12.46 -9.46 -15.34
C VAL A 150 -13.22 -8.28 -15.89
N ILE A 151 -13.13 -7.08 -15.29
CA ILE A 151 -13.73 -5.85 -15.81
C ILE A 151 -13.11 -5.48 -17.15
N TYR A 152 -11.77 -5.57 -17.31
CA TYR A 152 -11.12 -5.36 -18.60
C TYR A 152 -11.58 -6.39 -19.65
N VAL A 153 -11.72 -7.65 -19.26
CA VAL A 153 -12.26 -8.70 -20.14
C VAL A 153 -13.74 -8.46 -20.45
N VAL A 154 -14.54 -7.94 -19.51
CA VAL A 154 -15.98 -7.65 -19.71
C VAL A 154 -16.20 -6.37 -20.50
N MET A 155 -15.34 -5.36 -20.38
CA MET A 155 -15.29 -4.17 -21.25
C MET A 155 -15.09 -4.55 -22.72
N GLN A 156 -14.52 -5.74 -22.99
CA GLN A 156 -14.39 -6.31 -24.33
C GLN A 156 -15.74 -6.80 -24.90
N PHE A 157 -16.70 -7.19 -24.05
CA PHE A 157 -17.93 -7.88 -24.46
C PHE A 157 -19.24 -7.11 -24.17
N VAL A 158 -19.21 -6.11 -23.27
CA VAL A 158 -20.39 -5.32 -22.87
C VAL A 158 -20.04 -3.84 -22.85
N PRO A 159 -20.91 -2.93 -23.36
CA PRO A 159 -20.74 -1.50 -23.13
C PRO A 159 -20.87 -1.21 -21.63
N THR A 160 -19.73 -1.20 -20.92
CA THR A 160 -19.69 -0.97 -19.49
C THR A 160 -20.05 0.49 -19.23
N PRO A 161 -21.14 0.77 -18.50
CA PRO A 161 -21.54 2.14 -18.26
C PRO A 161 -20.49 2.81 -17.33
N PRO A 162 -20.07 4.05 -17.60
CA PRO A 162 -19.00 4.72 -16.86
C PRO A 162 -19.20 4.75 -15.33
N TRP A 163 -20.45 4.78 -14.85
CA TRP A 163 -20.76 4.79 -13.42
C TRP A 163 -20.28 3.53 -12.69
N LEU A 164 -20.28 2.36 -13.34
CA LEU A 164 -19.90 1.10 -12.71
C LEU A 164 -18.39 1.03 -12.46
N ILE A 165 -17.60 1.62 -13.37
CA ILE A 165 -16.15 1.78 -13.23
C ILE A 165 -15.84 2.71 -12.05
N ILE A 166 -16.59 3.81 -11.93
CA ILE A 166 -16.40 4.79 -10.85
C ILE A 166 -16.72 4.15 -9.48
N VAL A 167 -17.85 3.47 -9.37
CA VAL A 167 -18.22 2.78 -8.12
C VAL A 167 -17.21 1.70 -7.77
N GLY A 168 -16.74 0.94 -8.76
CA GLY A 168 -15.68 -0.06 -8.58
C GLY A 168 -14.39 0.55 -8.04
N GLN A 169 -13.95 1.67 -8.61
CA GLN A 169 -12.75 2.36 -8.14
C GLN A 169 -12.91 2.99 -6.74
N ILE A 170 -14.07 3.55 -6.42
CA ILE A 170 -14.33 4.07 -5.07
C ILE A 170 -14.32 2.93 -4.04
N ALA A 171 -14.97 1.80 -4.34
CA ALA A 171 -14.97 0.63 -3.49
C ALA A 171 -13.55 0.04 -3.31
N TRP A 172 -12.76 0.06 -4.38
CA TRP A 172 -11.34 -0.31 -4.35
C TRP A 172 -10.55 0.58 -3.39
N GLN A 173 -10.62 1.90 -3.57
CA GLN A 173 -9.92 2.87 -2.73
C GLN A 173 -10.32 2.73 -1.25
N ALA A 174 -11.62 2.58 -0.98
CA ALA A 174 -12.11 2.37 0.38
C ALA A 174 -11.56 1.08 1.02
N SER A 175 -11.40 0.00 0.25
CA SER A 175 -10.88 -1.28 0.76
C SER A 175 -9.44 -1.17 1.28
N HIS A 176 -8.60 -0.35 0.65
CA HIS A 176 -7.25 -0.05 1.12
C HIS A 176 -7.18 1.09 2.15
N GLY A 177 -8.18 1.97 2.19
CA GLY A 177 -8.29 3.04 3.20
C GLY A 177 -8.78 2.55 4.57
N VAL A 178 -9.62 1.51 4.64
CA VAL A 178 -10.18 1.01 5.91
C VAL A 178 -9.11 0.55 6.93
N PRO A 179 -8.05 -0.20 6.56
CA PRO A 179 -7.05 -0.67 7.52
C PRO A 179 -6.34 0.45 8.30
N VAL A 180 -6.06 1.60 7.67
CA VAL A 180 -5.44 2.74 8.39
C VAL A 180 -6.37 3.31 9.46
N PHE A 181 -7.66 3.42 9.19
CA PHE A 181 -8.63 3.84 10.19
C PHE A 181 -8.75 2.83 11.33
N ILE A 182 -8.70 1.52 11.03
CA ILE A 182 -8.66 0.47 12.05
C ILE A 182 -7.40 0.63 12.92
N TYR A 183 -6.23 0.86 12.34
CA TYR A 183 -5.00 1.07 13.10
C TYR A 183 -5.03 2.35 13.94
N LEU A 184 -5.65 3.43 13.44
CA LEU A 184 -5.75 4.70 14.14
C LEU A 184 -6.81 4.72 15.24
N PHE A 185 -7.93 4.00 15.09
CA PHE A 185 -9.05 4.05 16.04
C PHE A 185 -9.17 2.82 16.95
N LEU A 186 -8.79 1.65 16.47
CA LEU A 186 -9.05 0.39 17.16
C LEU A 186 -7.79 -0.26 17.74
N ASN A 187 -6.59 0.13 17.29
CA ASN A 187 -5.35 -0.39 17.85
C ASN A 187 -4.79 0.53 18.95
N ARG A 188 -5.21 0.28 20.20
CA ARG A 188 -4.76 1.07 21.37
C ARG A 188 -3.25 1.15 21.52
N SER A 189 -2.51 0.13 21.10
CA SER A 189 -1.04 0.14 21.20
C SER A 189 -0.42 1.16 20.23
N ILE A 190 -0.89 1.17 18.98
CA ILE A 190 -0.47 2.15 17.97
C ILE A 190 -0.89 3.56 18.39
N GLN A 191 -2.13 3.75 18.83
CA GLN A 191 -2.59 5.05 19.34
C GLN A 191 -1.71 5.59 20.47
N ASN A 192 -1.36 4.76 21.44
CA ASN A 192 -0.50 5.15 22.56
C ASN A 192 0.91 5.50 22.09
N ALA A 193 1.43 4.82 21.07
CA ALA A 193 2.72 5.12 20.48
C ALA A 193 2.71 6.40 19.62
N ILE A 194 1.67 6.64 18.82
CA ILE A 194 1.45 7.90 18.08
C ILE A 194 1.38 9.05 19.07
N ARG A 195 0.55 8.94 20.12
CA ARG A 195 0.45 9.94 21.18
C ARG A 195 1.79 10.23 21.84
N ARG A 196 2.62 9.21 22.08
CA ARG A 196 3.97 9.40 22.62
C ARG A 196 4.91 10.11 21.65
N MET A 197 4.84 9.82 20.35
CA MET A 197 5.66 10.52 19.35
C MET A 197 5.24 11.98 19.17
N ILE A 198 3.94 12.27 19.19
CA ILE A 198 3.41 13.64 19.02
C ILE A 198 3.58 14.46 20.31
N LEU A 199 3.30 13.88 21.49
CA LEU A 199 3.30 14.61 22.77
C LEU A 199 4.63 14.58 23.53
N ARG A 200 5.56 13.68 23.18
CA ARG A 200 6.92 13.64 23.75
C ARG A 200 7.94 13.43 22.63
N PRO A 201 8.38 14.49 21.93
CA PRO A 201 9.57 14.40 21.10
C PRO A 201 10.71 13.93 22.01
N ARG A 202 11.38 12.86 21.61
CA ARG A 202 12.46 12.20 22.35
C ARG A 202 13.42 13.24 22.96
N GLN A 203 13.46 13.35 24.30
CA GLN A 203 14.65 13.91 24.95
C GLN A 203 15.81 12.95 24.64
N SER A 204 16.71 13.39 23.79
CA SER A 204 18.01 12.77 23.59
C SER A 204 18.74 12.83 24.94
N THR A 205 18.84 11.71 25.65
CA THR A 205 19.78 11.60 26.76
C THR A 205 21.19 11.62 26.17
N VAL A 206 21.74 12.81 25.94
CA VAL A 206 23.19 13.00 25.88
C VAL A 206 23.65 12.94 27.33
N SER A 207 24.10 11.77 27.77
CA SER A 207 24.85 11.64 29.01
C SER A 207 26.23 12.28 28.80
N VAL A 208 26.31 13.60 29.01
CA VAL A 208 27.59 14.27 29.28
C VAL A 208 28.04 13.80 30.66
N THR A 209 28.97 12.86 30.71
CA THR A 209 29.68 12.51 31.95
C THR A 209 30.55 13.70 32.37
N GLY A 210 30.07 14.43 33.38
CA GLY A 210 30.83 15.46 34.09
C GLY A 210 31.30 14.96 35.46
N ASN A 211 32.59 14.61 35.50
CA ASN A 211 33.59 14.86 36.56
C ASN A 211 33.41 14.31 38.00
N GLY A 212 34.40 13.56 38.50
CA GLY A 212 34.64 13.38 39.94
C GLY A 212 35.40 12.12 40.39
N ASN A 213 36.74 12.24 40.49
CA ASN A 213 37.68 11.50 41.35
C ASN A 213 37.99 10.01 41.12
N ILE A 214 39.26 9.77 40.77
CA ILE A 214 39.97 8.50 40.77
C ILE A 214 40.38 8.17 42.21
N GLY A 215 39.91 7.03 42.75
CA GLY A 215 40.44 6.38 43.95
C GLY A 215 40.65 4.89 43.68
N PRO A 216 41.75 4.25 44.14
CA PRO A 216 42.12 2.92 43.66
C PRO A 216 41.44 1.77 44.45
N MET A 217 41.20 0.69 43.70
CA MET A 217 41.12 -0.73 44.07
C MET A 217 40.77 -1.15 45.50
N GLY A 218 39.65 -1.88 45.64
CA GLY A 218 39.33 -2.76 46.76
C GLY A 218 38.61 -4.02 46.30
N GLN A 219 39.30 -5.15 46.36
CA GLN A 219 38.81 -6.52 46.15
C GLN A 219 37.69 -6.92 47.13
N ASN A 220 36.85 -7.87 46.67
CA ASN A 220 36.26 -9.00 47.41
C ASN A 220 34.73 -9.09 47.49
N ASN A 221 34.25 -10.20 46.88
CA ASN A 221 33.25 -11.15 47.34
C ASN A 221 31.80 -10.66 47.54
N LEU A 222 30.86 -11.24 46.77
CA LEU A 222 29.77 -12.07 47.30
C LEU A 222 28.90 -12.61 46.13
N TRP A 223 29.48 -13.54 45.36
CA TRP A 223 28.66 -14.57 44.71
C TRP A 223 28.20 -15.50 45.83
N LEU A 224 26.89 -15.50 46.17
CA LEU A 224 26.11 -16.57 46.82
C LEU A 224 24.90 -15.98 47.59
N ARG A 225 23.72 -16.02 46.97
CA ARG A 225 22.42 -16.42 47.55
C ARG A 225 21.26 -15.80 46.78
N LYS A 226 20.54 -16.62 46.02
CA LYS A 226 19.07 -16.64 45.96
C LYS A 226 18.61 -17.94 45.28
N SER A 227 18.51 -18.99 46.09
CA SER A 227 17.69 -20.17 45.86
C SER A 227 17.12 -20.60 47.22
N ALA A 228 15.96 -20.08 47.54
CA ALA A 228 14.95 -20.63 48.45
C ALA A 228 13.67 -19.82 48.22
#